data_AF-A0A5B0QNE0-F1
#
_entry.id   AF-A0A5B0QNE0-F1
#
_cell.length_a   1.000
_cell.length_b   1.000
_cell.length_c   1.000
_cell.angle_alpha   90.00
_cell.angle_beta   90.00
_cell.angle_gamma   90.00
#
_symmetry.space_group_name_H-M   'P 1'
#
loop_
_entity.id
_entity.type
_entity.pdbx_description
1 polymer ?
#
loop_
_entity_poly.entity_id
_entity_poly.type
_entity_poly.pdbx_seq_one_letter_code
_entity_poly.pdbx_strand_id
1 'polypeptide(L)'
;MKRQIRNKPQPSPKKPLENQPPRPRRWTLTLFDTGQNNTSGLLCKASSTIGSGDLDGHSGNQIQFTDLFKWGIIQLDLSDNEGRLTGINGYQVAWDRCSSTPYPFSKARKIVIPYDDTISISIKALYALAAPIGGVGFWDMTGDHHSMLVDSACKNLAKFD
;
A
#
# COMPACT_ATOMS: atom_id res chain seq x y z
N MET A 1 -65.31 -14.44 24.69
CA MET A 1 -64.11 -13.63 24.40
C MET A 1 -63.47 -14.12 23.10
N LYS A 2 -63.54 -13.36 22.00
CA LYS A 2 -62.95 -13.73 20.70
C LYS A 2 -61.52 -13.16 20.62
N ARG A 3 -60.51 -14.01 20.36
CA ARG A 3 -59.12 -13.57 20.13
C ARG A 3 -58.99 -12.96 18.73
N GLN A 4 -58.48 -11.75 18.65
CA GLN A 4 -58.19 -11.04 17.40
C GLN A 4 -56.79 -11.43 16.92
N ILE A 5 -56.68 -12.08 15.77
CA ILE A 5 -55.40 -12.43 15.13
C ILE A 5 -54.85 -11.15 14.49
N ARG A 6 -53.68 -10.67 14.94
CA ARG A 6 -52.96 -9.57 14.29
C ARG A 6 -52.16 -10.13 13.10
N ASN A 7 -52.48 -9.67 11.90
CA ASN A 7 -51.70 -9.96 10.69
C ASN A 7 -50.33 -9.28 10.76
N LYS A 8 -49.26 -10.00 10.38
CA LYS A 8 -47.91 -9.44 10.25
C LYS A 8 -47.83 -8.48 9.05
N PRO A 9 -47.04 -7.40 9.11
CA PRO A 9 -46.88 -6.49 7.99
C PRO A 9 -46.16 -7.19 6.82
N GLN A 10 -46.64 -6.95 5.60
CA GLN A 10 -45.95 -7.37 4.37
C GLN A 10 -44.72 -6.47 4.14
N PRO A 11 -43.60 -7.02 3.66
CA PRO A 11 -42.40 -6.23 3.39
C PRO A 11 -42.62 -5.25 2.23
N SER A 12 -42.05 -4.06 2.36
CA SER A 12 -42.14 -2.97 1.38
C SER A 12 -41.54 -3.34 0.00
N PRO A 13 -42.05 -2.76 -1.11
CA PRO A 13 -41.56 -3.07 -2.45
C PRO A 13 -40.09 -2.71 -2.62
N LYS A 14 -39.32 -3.57 -3.30
CA LYS A 14 -37.91 -3.30 -3.62
C LYS A 14 -37.81 -2.16 -4.64
N LYS A 15 -36.94 -1.18 -4.39
CA LYS A 15 -36.68 -0.06 -5.32
C LYS A 15 -36.11 -0.56 -6.66
N PRO A 16 -36.41 0.12 -7.79
CA PRO A 16 -35.87 -0.23 -9.11
C PRO A 16 -34.34 -0.23 -9.14
N LEU A 17 -33.76 -1.11 -9.96
CA LEU A 17 -32.34 -1.46 -9.99
C LEU A 17 -31.39 -0.34 -10.46
N GLU A 18 -31.92 0.82 -10.87
CA GLU A 18 -31.20 1.78 -11.70
C GLU A 18 -30.43 2.86 -10.92
N ASN A 19 -30.61 2.95 -9.59
CA ASN A 19 -29.99 3.99 -8.75
C ASN A 19 -29.16 3.43 -7.58
N GLN A 20 -28.43 2.33 -7.76
CA GLN A 20 -27.46 1.84 -6.76
C GLN A 20 -26.02 2.01 -7.26
N PRO A 21 -25.06 2.44 -6.39
CA PRO A 21 -23.65 2.43 -6.76
C PRO A 21 -23.22 1.00 -7.12
N PRO A 22 -22.30 0.83 -8.08
CA PRO A 22 -21.88 -0.50 -8.52
C PRO A 22 -21.37 -1.31 -7.33
N ARG A 23 -21.81 -2.57 -7.22
CA ARG A 23 -21.38 -3.46 -6.15
C ARG A 23 -19.85 -3.61 -6.22
N PRO A 24 -19.13 -3.54 -5.07
CA PRO A 24 -17.70 -3.78 -5.08
C PRO A 24 -17.45 -5.19 -5.62
N ARG A 25 -16.61 -5.29 -6.66
CA ARG A 25 -16.20 -6.60 -7.18
C ARG A 25 -15.44 -7.32 -6.07
N ARG A 26 -15.80 -8.58 -5.84
CA ARG A 26 -15.10 -9.48 -4.92
C ARG A 26 -13.66 -9.63 -5.44
N TRP A 27 -12.70 -9.13 -4.67
CA TRP A 27 -11.28 -9.35 -4.94
C TRP A 27 -10.96 -10.82 -4.68
N THR A 28 -10.75 -11.59 -5.74
CA THR A 28 -9.97 -12.81 -5.63
C THR A 28 -8.52 -12.36 -5.68
N LEU A 29 -7.79 -12.53 -4.58
CA LEU A 29 -6.35 -12.37 -4.57
C LEU A 29 -5.78 -13.47 -5.47
N THR A 30 -5.54 -13.17 -6.75
CA THR A 30 -4.64 -13.99 -7.54
C THR A 30 -3.27 -13.83 -6.91
N LEU A 31 -2.88 -14.85 -6.13
CA LEU A 31 -1.48 -15.11 -5.78
C LEU A 31 -0.63 -14.78 -7.01
N PHE A 32 0.41 -13.99 -6.81
CA PHE A 32 1.45 -13.75 -7.80
C PHE A 32 1.77 -15.05 -8.53
N ASP A 33 1.65 -15.03 -9.86
CA ASP A 33 2.11 -16.13 -10.69
C ASP A 33 3.62 -16.28 -10.46
N THR A 34 4.01 -17.34 -9.75
CA THR A 34 5.40 -17.75 -9.59
C THR A 34 5.90 -18.24 -10.95
N GLY A 35 6.26 -17.30 -11.80
CA GLY A 35 6.97 -17.55 -13.05
C GLY A 35 8.38 -18.06 -12.78
N GLN A 36 8.55 -19.37 -12.93
CA GLN A 36 9.76 -20.07 -13.41
C GLN A 36 11.12 -19.56 -12.90
N ASN A 37 11.53 -19.96 -11.70
CA ASN A 37 12.94 -20.01 -11.33
C ASN A 37 13.38 -21.46 -11.01
N ASN A 38 14.12 -22.00 -11.97
CA ASN A 38 14.92 -23.22 -11.92
C ASN A 38 15.53 -23.58 -10.55
N THR A 39 15.10 -24.72 -10.00
CA THR A 39 15.52 -25.28 -8.70
C THR A 39 16.89 -25.97 -8.72
N SER A 40 17.90 -25.35 -9.34
CA SER A 40 19.27 -25.88 -9.36
C SER A 40 20.29 -24.76 -9.30
N GLY A 41 20.79 -24.46 -8.10
CA GLY A 41 22.04 -23.72 -7.93
C GLY A 41 21.97 -22.29 -7.42
N LEU A 42 21.13 -21.97 -6.43
CA LEU A 42 21.35 -20.84 -5.52
C LEU A 42 20.60 -21.08 -4.20
N LEU A 43 21.19 -21.90 -3.32
CA LEU A 43 21.00 -21.67 -1.89
C LEU A 43 21.79 -20.41 -1.53
N CYS A 44 21.27 -19.24 -1.90
CA CYS A 44 21.75 -18.00 -1.33
C CYS A 44 21.39 -18.06 0.16
N LYS A 45 22.43 -18.27 0.97
CA LYS A 45 22.42 -18.15 2.42
C LYS A 45 21.70 -16.85 2.78
N ALA A 46 20.42 -16.93 3.18
CA ALA A 46 19.64 -15.78 3.61
C ALA A 46 20.21 -15.27 4.93
N SER A 47 21.26 -14.46 4.83
CA SER A 47 21.78 -13.65 5.93
C SER A 47 21.26 -12.24 5.76
N SER A 48 19.95 -12.04 5.73
CA SER A 48 19.38 -10.70 5.84
C SER A 48 19.16 -10.42 7.33
N THR A 49 20.24 -10.14 8.04
CA THR A 49 20.09 -9.48 9.34
C THR A 49 19.43 -8.12 9.03
N ILE A 50 18.14 -8.02 9.32
CA ILE A 50 17.40 -6.77 9.27
C ILE A 50 18.19 -5.77 10.14
N GLY A 51 18.43 -4.57 9.62
CA GLY A 51 19.17 -3.55 10.34
C GLY A 51 18.54 -3.18 11.70
N SER A 52 19.29 -2.51 12.56
CA SER A 52 18.87 -2.14 13.92
C SER A 52 17.89 -0.95 13.98
N GLY A 53 17.54 -0.36 12.83
CA GLY A 53 16.80 0.89 12.73
C GLY A 53 17.61 2.13 13.12
N ASP A 54 18.93 2.00 13.27
CA ASP A 54 19.82 3.13 13.55
C ASP A 54 20.14 3.92 12.28
N LEU A 55 19.93 5.24 12.34
CA LEU A 55 20.17 6.18 11.23
C LEU A 55 21.03 7.37 11.70
N ASP A 56 21.73 7.23 12.82
CA ASP A 56 22.70 8.23 13.25
C ASP A 56 23.72 8.48 12.12
N GLY A 57 23.93 9.76 11.77
CA GLY A 57 24.80 10.15 10.66
C GLY A 57 24.15 10.14 9.27
N HIS A 58 22.89 9.73 9.13
CA HIS A 58 22.17 9.75 7.85
C HIS A 58 21.30 11.01 7.63
N SER A 59 21.24 11.91 8.61
CA SER A 59 20.47 13.15 8.51
C SER A 59 20.95 14.01 7.34
N GLY A 60 20.03 14.42 6.46
CA GLY A 60 20.30 15.25 5.29
C GLY A 60 20.77 14.49 4.05
N ASN A 61 21.04 13.19 4.16
CA ASN A 61 21.37 12.34 3.01
C ASN A 61 20.09 11.86 2.29
N GLN A 62 20.23 11.55 1.01
CA GLN A 62 19.20 10.78 0.30
C GLN A 62 19.14 9.36 0.88
N ILE A 63 17.93 8.88 1.16
CA ILE A 63 17.65 7.52 1.61
C ILE A 63 16.82 6.84 0.53
N GLN A 64 17.26 5.66 0.07
CA GLN A 64 16.51 4.90 -0.92
C GLN A 64 15.33 4.19 -0.26
N PHE A 65 14.22 4.01 -1.00
CA PHE A 65 13.03 3.34 -0.45
C PHE A 65 13.34 1.91 0.04
N THR A 66 14.13 1.15 -0.72
CA THR A 66 14.61 -0.18 -0.33
C THR A 66 15.49 -0.18 0.93
N ASP A 67 16.20 0.93 1.22
CA ASP A 67 17.03 1.02 2.41
C ASP A 67 16.17 1.07 3.68
N LEU A 68 14.93 1.57 3.62
CA LEU A 68 14.03 1.58 4.77
C LEU A 68 13.69 0.15 5.24
N PHE A 69 13.59 -0.80 4.31
CA PHE A 69 13.43 -2.23 4.63
C PHE A 69 14.74 -2.84 5.14
N LYS A 70 15.82 -2.60 4.41
CA LYS A 70 17.15 -3.14 4.73
C LYS A 70 17.64 -2.71 6.11
N TRP A 71 17.45 -1.44 6.47
CA TRP A 71 17.87 -0.86 7.74
C TRP A 71 16.92 -1.15 8.90
N GLY A 72 15.79 -1.82 8.63
CA GLY A 72 14.84 -2.20 9.66
C GLY A 72 14.08 -1.00 10.23
N ILE A 73 13.59 -0.13 9.35
CA ILE A 73 12.71 1.00 9.72
C ILE A 73 11.26 0.60 9.52
N ILE A 74 10.97 -0.04 8.39
CA ILE A 74 9.64 -0.51 7.99
C ILE A 74 9.69 -1.97 7.55
N GLN A 75 8.53 -2.61 7.54
CA GLN A 75 8.31 -3.92 6.93
C GLN A 75 6.90 -4.00 6.32
N LEU A 76 6.66 -5.03 5.51
CA LEU A 76 5.31 -5.35 5.03
C LEU A 76 4.40 -5.68 6.22
N ASP A 77 3.20 -5.08 6.23
CA ASP A 77 2.11 -5.53 7.10
C ASP A 77 1.32 -6.62 6.37
N LEU A 78 1.59 -7.88 6.67
CA LEU A 78 0.93 -9.02 6.03
C LEU A 78 -0.54 -9.19 6.45
N SER A 79 -1.00 -8.42 7.45
CA SER A 79 -2.40 -8.42 7.88
C SER A 79 -3.24 -7.34 7.20
N ASP A 80 -2.59 -6.38 6.56
CA ASP A 80 -3.23 -5.27 5.83
C ASP A 80 -3.45 -5.66 4.36
N ASN A 81 -4.66 -5.47 3.85
CA ASN A 81 -5.01 -5.84 2.47
C ASN A 81 -4.80 -4.69 1.48
N GLU A 82 -4.57 -3.49 2.02
CA GLU A 82 -4.35 -2.25 1.30
C GLU A 82 -2.87 -2.04 0.94
N GLY A 83 -1.99 -2.87 1.50
CA GLY A 83 -0.55 -2.85 1.26
C GLY A 83 0.20 -1.83 2.12
N ARG A 84 -0.33 -1.47 3.29
CA ARG A 84 0.34 -0.56 4.23
C ARG A 84 1.61 -1.19 4.78
N LEU A 85 2.56 -0.32 5.10
CA LEU A 85 3.82 -0.67 5.73
C LEU A 85 3.75 -0.35 7.22
N THR A 86 4.32 -1.22 8.05
CA THR A 86 4.39 -1.03 9.49
C THR A 86 5.81 -0.73 9.94
N GLY A 87 5.93 0.08 11.00
CA GLY A 87 7.22 0.44 11.58
C GLY A 87 7.76 -0.67 12.49
N ILE A 88 9.08 -0.85 12.51
CA ILE A 88 9.79 -1.79 13.39
C ILE A 88 10.94 -1.10 14.12
N ASN A 89 11.62 -1.79 15.03
CA ASN A 89 12.78 -1.25 15.77
C ASN A 89 12.57 0.11 16.45
N GLY A 90 11.35 0.34 16.97
CA GLY A 90 10.97 1.57 17.67
C GLY A 90 10.49 2.70 16.76
N TYR A 91 10.19 2.41 15.49
CA TYR A 91 9.47 3.31 14.58
C TYR A 91 7.98 3.02 14.58
N GLN A 92 7.19 4.09 14.37
CA GLN A 92 5.77 4.03 14.02
C GLN A 92 5.60 4.67 12.65
N VAL A 93 4.71 4.15 11.82
CA VAL A 93 4.36 4.77 10.53
C VAL A 93 3.06 5.54 10.68
N ALA A 94 3.09 6.82 10.32
CA ALA A 94 1.90 7.68 10.26
C ALA A 94 1.65 8.12 8.81
N TRP A 95 0.44 8.62 8.56
CA TRP A 95 0.02 9.16 7.27
C TRP A 95 -0.22 10.66 7.38
N ASP A 96 0.45 11.44 6.54
CA ASP A 96 0.14 12.86 6.39
C ASP A 96 -0.99 13.03 5.38
N ARG A 97 -2.15 13.46 5.87
CA ARG A 97 -3.35 13.68 5.05
C ARG A 97 -3.17 14.83 4.05
N CYS A 98 -2.36 15.83 4.37
CA CYS A 98 -2.21 17.01 3.52
C CYS A 98 -1.41 16.70 2.25
N SER A 99 -0.31 15.97 2.38
CA SER A 99 0.51 15.53 1.24
C SER A 99 0.11 14.17 0.67
N SER A 100 -0.75 13.41 1.38
CA SER A 100 -1.11 12.04 1.05
C SER A 100 0.12 11.12 0.93
N THR A 101 1.03 11.23 1.90
CA THR A 101 2.23 10.39 1.99
C THR A 101 2.41 9.79 3.39
N PRO A 102 3.06 8.62 3.49
CA PRO A 102 3.46 8.04 4.76
C PRO A 102 4.78 8.63 5.29
N TYR A 103 5.01 8.44 6.59
CA TYR A 103 6.32 8.68 7.22
C TYR A 103 6.52 7.80 8.45
N PRO A 104 7.58 6.97 8.54
CA PRO A 104 8.03 6.45 9.81
C PRO A 104 8.62 7.58 10.66
N PHE A 105 8.37 7.50 11.96
CA PHE A 105 8.98 8.37 12.95
C PHE A 105 9.37 7.60 14.21
N SER A 106 10.42 8.08 14.88
CA SER A 106 10.80 7.62 16.21
C SER A 106 11.09 8.82 17.10
N LYS A 107 10.28 9.00 18.14
CA LYS A 107 10.48 10.09 19.12
C LYS A 107 11.77 9.90 19.92
N ALA A 108 12.10 8.66 20.26
CA ALA A 108 13.31 8.32 21.02
C ALA A 108 14.57 8.68 20.23
N ARG A 109 14.59 8.37 18.92
CA ARG A 109 15.72 8.66 18.03
C ARG A 109 15.67 10.07 17.41
N LYS A 110 14.56 10.80 17.57
CA LYS A 110 14.28 12.11 16.95
C LYS A 110 14.36 12.09 15.41
N ILE A 111 13.82 11.03 14.82
CA ILE A 111 13.84 10.80 13.36
C ILE A 111 12.42 10.88 12.80
N VAL A 112 12.29 11.50 11.63
CA VAL A 112 11.11 11.46 10.76
C VAL A 112 11.60 11.29 9.33
N ILE A 113 11.00 10.38 8.57
CA ILE A 113 11.41 10.10 7.18
C ILE A 113 10.16 10.09 6.31
N PRO A 114 9.81 11.19 5.61
CA PRO A 114 8.74 11.16 4.63
C PRO A 114 9.17 10.38 3.38
N TYR A 115 8.29 9.56 2.82
CA TYR A 115 8.55 8.75 1.64
C TYR A 115 7.27 8.53 0.83
N ASP A 116 7.38 7.92 -0.35
CA ASP A 116 6.24 7.41 -1.11
C ASP A 116 6.12 5.89 -0.95
N ASP A 117 4.89 5.40 -0.79
CA ASP A 117 4.57 3.98 -0.81
C ASP A 117 3.62 3.64 -1.97
N THR A 118 3.19 2.38 -2.05
CA THR A 118 2.26 1.92 -3.07
C THR A 118 0.95 2.71 -3.06
N ILE A 119 0.47 3.14 -1.88
CA ILE A 119 -0.78 3.88 -1.73
C ILE A 119 -0.60 5.32 -2.21
N SER A 120 0.42 6.04 -1.75
CA SER A 120 0.66 7.43 -2.17
C SER A 120 0.97 7.52 -3.67
N ILE A 121 1.72 6.57 -4.22
CA ILE A 121 1.97 6.48 -5.66
C ILE A 121 0.67 6.20 -6.42
N SER A 122 -0.22 5.35 -5.91
CA SER A 122 -1.52 5.12 -6.55
C SER A 122 -2.35 6.40 -6.64
N ILE A 123 -2.35 7.21 -5.57
CA ILE A 123 -3.04 8.50 -5.52
C ILE A 123 -2.43 9.47 -6.54
N LYS A 124 -1.10 9.56 -6.59
CA LYS A 124 -0.38 10.42 -7.54
C LYS A 124 -0.60 10.00 -9.00
N ALA A 125 -0.60 8.71 -9.28
CA ALA A 125 -0.90 8.19 -10.61
C ALA A 125 -2.34 8.51 -11.04
N LEU A 126 -3.32 8.30 -10.17
CA LEU A 126 -4.71 8.66 -10.44
C LEU A 126 -4.90 10.17 -10.60
N TYR A 127 -4.17 10.98 -9.83
CA TYR A 127 -4.15 12.43 -10.00
C TYR A 127 -3.56 12.81 -11.36
N ALA A 128 -2.44 12.21 -11.78
CA ALA A 128 -1.83 12.48 -13.07
C ALA A 128 -2.74 12.07 -14.24
N LEU A 129 -3.61 11.09 -14.07
CA LEU A 129 -4.66 10.76 -15.05
C LEU A 129 -5.81 11.78 -15.07
N ALA A 130 -6.23 12.24 -13.90
CA ALA A 130 -7.36 13.16 -13.77
C ALA A 130 -6.97 14.60 -14.17
N ALA A 131 -5.72 14.97 -13.92
CA ALA A 131 -5.11 16.18 -14.43
C ALA A 131 -4.56 15.91 -15.85
N PRO A 132 -4.49 16.89 -16.75
CA PRO A 132 -3.87 16.73 -18.08
C PRO A 132 -2.32 16.65 -17.98
N ILE A 133 -1.80 15.77 -17.12
CA ILE A 133 -0.37 15.52 -16.90
C ILE A 133 0.00 14.27 -17.70
N GLY A 134 1.11 14.31 -18.44
CA GLY A 134 1.49 13.24 -19.36
C GLY A 134 1.90 11.91 -18.71
N GLY A 135 1.99 11.81 -17.38
CA GLY A 135 2.36 10.59 -16.65
C GLY A 135 3.02 10.87 -15.30
N VAL A 136 3.69 9.85 -14.76
CA VAL A 136 4.47 9.89 -13.51
C VAL A 136 5.90 9.45 -13.80
N GLY A 137 6.89 10.15 -13.22
CA GLY A 137 8.31 9.80 -13.29
C GLY A 137 8.89 9.46 -11.91
N PHE A 138 9.95 8.67 -11.89
CA PHE A 138 10.63 8.21 -10.67
C PHE A 138 12.10 8.65 -10.66
N TRP A 139 12.58 9.03 -9.47
CA TRP A 139 13.99 9.32 -9.20
C TRP A 139 14.40 8.58 -7.91
N ASP A 140 15.20 7.52 -7.95
CA ASP A 140 15.58 6.70 -9.11
C ASP A 140 15.07 5.27 -8.95
N MET A 141 15.21 4.44 -9.99
CA MET A 141 14.67 3.07 -9.98
C MET A 141 15.52 2.08 -9.15
N THR A 142 16.78 2.42 -8.83
CA THR A 142 17.68 1.52 -8.09
C THR A 142 17.24 1.36 -6.63
N GLY A 143 16.50 2.35 -6.11
CA GLY A 143 15.94 2.35 -4.78
C GLY A 143 14.56 1.70 -4.64
N ASP A 144 13.92 1.24 -5.72
CA ASP A 144 12.58 0.67 -5.66
C ASP A 144 12.60 -0.75 -5.07
N HIS A 145 11.95 -0.93 -3.93
CA HIS A 145 11.94 -2.21 -3.23
C HIS A 145 11.05 -3.19 -3.99
N HIS A 146 11.64 -4.18 -4.66
CA HIS A 146 10.92 -5.19 -5.44
C HIS A 146 9.91 -4.59 -6.45
N SER A 147 10.27 -3.46 -7.08
CA SER A 147 9.43 -2.76 -8.07
C SER A 147 8.07 -2.27 -7.53
N MET A 148 7.88 -2.21 -6.21
CA MET A 148 6.60 -1.87 -5.60
C MET A 148 6.04 -0.54 -6.08
N LEU A 149 6.89 0.49 -6.18
CA LEU A 149 6.44 1.83 -6.52
C LEU A 149 6.12 1.95 -8.01
N VAL A 150 6.99 1.45 -8.89
CA VAL A 150 6.74 1.49 -10.34
C VAL A 150 5.51 0.65 -10.72
N ASP A 151 5.33 -0.52 -10.12
CA ASP A 151 4.17 -1.38 -10.40
C ASP A 151 2.87 -0.71 -9.96
N SER A 152 2.88 0.00 -8.81
CA SER A 152 1.71 0.77 -8.37
C SER A 152 1.35 1.88 -9.36
N ALA A 153 2.34 2.61 -9.88
CA ALA A 153 2.08 3.65 -10.88
C ALA A 153 1.51 3.05 -12.18
N CYS A 154 2.18 2.05 -12.75
CA CYS A 154 1.76 1.39 -13.99
C CYS A 154 0.33 0.84 -13.89
N LYS A 155 0.01 0.14 -12.79
CA LYS A 155 -1.32 -0.42 -12.54
C LYS A 155 -2.41 0.65 -12.50
N ASN A 156 -2.11 1.84 -11.98
CA ASN A 156 -3.10 2.90 -11.83
C ASN A 156 -3.17 3.85 -13.03
N LEU A 157 -2.11 3.97 -13.83
CA LEU A 157 -2.11 4.68 -15.11
C LEU A 157 -2.85 3.91 -16.21
N ALA A 158 -2.86 2.58 -16.17
CA ALA A 158 -3.51 1.73 -17.18
C ALA A 158 -5.06 1.69 -17.09
N LYS A 159 -5.70 2.54 -16.28
CA LYS A 159 -7.14 2.44 -15.95
C LYS A 159 -8.11 3.15 -16.91
N PHE A 160 -7.79 3.25 -18.20
CA PHE A 160 -8.76 3.69 -19.21
C PHE A 160 -9.03 2.56 -20.21
N ASP A 161 -10.21 1.94 -20.09
CA ASP A 161 -10.93 1.29 -21.18
C ASP A 161 -12.05 2.24 -21.64
#